data_AF-A0A084BA46-F1
#
_entry.id   AF-A0A084BA46-F1
#
_cell.length_a   1.000
_cell.length_b   1.000
_cell.length_c   1.000
_cell.angle_alpha   90.00
_cell.angle_beta   90.00
_cell.angle_gamma   90.00
#
_symmetry.space_group_name_H-M   'P 1'
#
loop_
_entity.id
_entity.type
_entity.pdbx_description
1 polymer ?
#
loop_
_entity_poly.entity_id
_entity_poly.type
_entity_poly.pdbx_seq_one_letter_code
_entity_poly.pdbx_strand_id
1 'polypeptide(L)'
;MQALHMVGGYQPGTTNSILWHAGASAVSCAGIQLSRTAHLFSDSHDAGCRQAPRVFASTRSDDKVHFCVEEQGCTGAVNITNGDWVDKIKAMNDGHGIDLIMDYLGGPYLEANLDMLAMDGRLVQLGLLEGSTRRTRSLEYQIKLRDLFVKHVLPKLVSGQLTHALDLTLPWEDVAKAHEAMETNATKGKVWTELPTTKRLATLVGAHEVADGASSKDQRNAASETLKQAEHDELTDGADYGEGEKCHVGRVGNDVASVQLR
;
A
#
# COMPACT_ATOMS: atom_id res chain seq x y z
N MET A 1 4.11 -1.79 -10.12
CA MET A 1 4.16 -1.88 -11.61
C MET A 1 5.32 -1.10 -12.21
N GLN A 2 5.39 0.23 -12.05
CA GLN A 2 6.42 1.04 -12.70
C GLN A 2 7.86 0.62 -12.32
N ALA A 3 8.18 0.67 -11.02
CA ALA A 3 9.50 0.33 -10.50
C ALA A 3 9.92 -1.10 -10.87
N LEU A 4 9.04 -2.06 -10.61
CA LEU A 4 9.31 -3.48 -10.81
C LEU A 4 9.44 -3.88 -12.29
N HIS A 5 8.47 -3.51 -13.12
CA HIS A 5 8.40 -4.02 -14.50
C HIS A 5 8.92 -3.03 -15.55
N MET A 6 8.58 -1.75 -15.45
CA MET A 6 8.92 -0.78 -16.51
C MET A 6 10.35 -0.24 -16.38
N VAL A 7 10.83 -0.07 -15.15
CA VAL A 7 12.17 0.47 -14.87
C VAL A 7 13.14 -0.65 -14.50
N GLY A 8 12.77 -1.46 -13.51
CA GLY A 8 13.56 -2.59 -13.03
C GLY A 8 13.55 -3.78 -13.99
N GLY A 9 12.65 -3.79 -14.98
CA GLY A 9 12.63 -4.78 -16.04
C GLY A 9 12.53 -6.22 -15.55
N TYR A 10 11.79 -6.48 -14.46
CA TYR A 10 11.57 -7.83 -13.96
C TYR A 10 11.15 -8.78 -15.10
N GLN A 11 11.86 -9.90 -15.18
CA GLN A 11 11.63 -10.95 -16.16
C GLN A 11 11.59 -12.30 -15.43
N PRO A 12 10.52 -13.10 -15.60
CA PRO A 12 10.49 -14.46 -15.07
C PRO A 12 11.69 -15.27 -15.59
N GLY A 13 12.31 -16.07 -14.71
CA GLY A 13 13.44 -16.93 -15.04
C GLY A 13 14.82 -16.26 -15.05
N THR A 14 14.90 -14.94 -15.25
CA THR A 14 16.17 -14.20 -15.16
C THR A 14 16.26 -13.33 -13.91
N THR A 15 15.13 -12.86 -13.37
CA THR A 15 15.07 -12.12 -12.11
C THR A 15 14.55 -13.05 -11.01
N ASN A 16 15.48 -13.66 -10.27
CA ASN A 16 15.21 -14.70 -9.28
C ASN A 16 15.19 -14.16 -7.85
N SER A 17 15.82 -13.01 -7.57
CA SER A 17 15.78 -12.35 -6.27
C SER A 17 15.52 -10.85 -6.36
N ILE A 18 14.72 -10.34 -5.43
CA ILE A 18 14.37 -8.92 -5.34
C ILE A 18 14.55 -8.45 -3.90
N LEU A 19 15.25 -7.35 -3.69
CA LEU A 19 15.35 -6.69 -2.38
C LEU A 19 14.55 -5.39 -2.36
N TRP A 20 13.73 -5.21 -1.33
CA TRP A 20 13.07 -3.95 -1.02
C TRP A 20 13.69 -3.32 0.24
N HIS A 21 14.38 -2.19 0.08
CA HIS A 21 14.76 -1.37 1.22
C HIS A 21 13.53 -0.75 1.89
N ALA A 22 13.67 -0.39 3.17
CA ALA A 22 12.55 0.09 4.00
C ALA A 22 11.33 -0.85 3.89
N GLY A 23 11.55 -2.15 4.10
CA GLY A 23 10.61 -3.23 3.80
C GLY A 23 9.22 -3.08 4.40
N ALA A 24 9.13 -2.52 5.61
CA ALA A 24 7.87 -2.27 6.30
C ALA A 24 7.20 -0.93 5.93
N SER A 25 7.72 -0.19 4.94
CA SER A 25 7.06 1.01 4.43
C SER A 25 5.89 0.64 3.51
N ALA A 26 4.88 1.50 3.39
CA ALA A 26 3.73 1.24 2.52
C ALA A 26 4.11 0.90 1.07
N VAL A 27 5.13 1.57 0.51
CA VAL A 27 5.59 1.32 -0.87
C VAL A 27 6.24 -0.05 -0.98
N SER A 28 7.09 -0.41 -0.02
CA SER A 28 7.76 -1.72 -0.01
C SER A 28 6.78 -2.85 0.30
N CYS A 29 5.80 -2.68 1.19
CA CYS A 29 4.74 -3.67 1.39
C CYS A 29 3.99 -3.98 0.09
N ALA A 30 3.59 -2.95 -0.67
CA ALA A 30 2.96 -3.14 -1.97
C ALA A 30 3.93 -3.79 -2.98
N GLY A 31 5.20 -3.37 -2.97
CA GLY A 31 6.26 -3.91 -3.81
C GLY A 31 6.54 -5.39 -3.56
N ILE A 32 6.57 -5.81 -2.30
CA ILE A 32 6.76 -7.19 -1.86
C ILE A 32 5.60 -8.07 -2.33
N GLN A 33 4.35 -7.64 -2.12
CA GLN A 33 3.18 -8.39 -2.58
C GLN A 33 3.15 -8.53 -4.11
N LEU A 34 3.49 -7.46 -4.84
CA LEU A 34 3.63 -7.50 -6.29
C LEU A 34 4.77 -8.42 -6.74
N SER A 35 5.90 -8.40 -6.04
CA SER A 35 7.07 -9.24 -6.35
C SER A 35 6.73 -10.73 -6.23
N ARG A 36 6.01 -11.12 -5.18
CA ARG A 36 5.56 -12.51 -4.96
C ARG A 36 4.64 -13.01 -6.06
N THR A 37 3.91 -12.11 -6.73
CA THR A 37 3.00 -12.43 -7.84
C THR A 37 3.54 -12.00 -9.20
N ALA A 38 4.80 -11.56 -9.27
CA ALA A 38 5.36 -10.89 -10.45
C ALA A 38 5.40 -11.79 -11.70
N HIS A 39 5.67 -13.08 -11.48
CA HIS A 39 5.69 -14.12 -12.49
C HIS A 39 4.32 -14.32 -13.19
N LEU A 40 3.23 -13.84 -12.59
CA LEU A 40 1.88 -13.91 -13.16
C LEU A 40 1.55 -12.72 -14.08
N PHE A 41 2.39 -11.69 -14.12
CA PHE A 41 2.16 -10.48 -14.92
C PHE A 41 2.86 -10.51 -16.28
N SER A 42 3.65 -11.54 -16.57
CA SER A 42 4.32 -11.66 -17.85
C SER A 42 3.38 -12.23 -18.90
N ASP A 43 3.11 -11.47 -19.97
CA ASP A 43 2.43 -11.96 -21.16
C ASP A 43 3.36 -12.89 -22.01
N SER A 44 4.62 -13.10 -21.58
CA SER A 44 5.60 -13.93 -22.28
C SER A 44 5.12 -15.38 -22.38
N HIS A 45 4.98 -15.87 -23.62
CA HIS A 45 4.66 -17.26 -23.94
C HIS A 45 5.79 -18.25 -23.57
N ASP A 46 6.89 -17.76 -22.99
CA ASP A 46 7.96 -18.59 -22.49
C ASP A 46 7.52 -19.27 -21.19
N ALA A 47 6.73 -20.34 -21.37
CA ALA A 47 6.08 -21.11 -20.32
C ALA A 47 7.06 -21.85 -19.39
N GLY A 48 8.37 -21.67 -19.55
CA GLY A 48 9.42 -22.43 -18.89
C GLY A 48 9.62 -22.08 -17.42
N CYS A 49 9.42 -20.84 -16.98
CA CYS A 49 9.67 -20.44 -15.59
C CYS A 49 8.50 -19.64 -15.00
N ARG A 50 7.66 -20.32 -14.22
CA ARG A 50 6.54 -19.75 -13.44
C ARG A 50 6.88 -19.55 -11.97
N GLN A 51 8.16 -19.53 -11.61
CA GLN A 51 8.55 -19.42 -10.21
C GLN A 51 8.54 -17.95 -9.78
N ALA A 52 7.96 -17.70 -8.60
CA ALA A 52 8.08 -16.40 -7.96
C ALA A 52 9.53 -16.14 -7.58
N PRO A 53 10.02 -14.89 -7.70
CA PRO A 53 11.33 -14.53 -7.19
C PRO A 53 11.35 -14.65 -5.67
N ARG A 54 12.53 -14.94 -5.11
CA ARG A 54 12.79 -14.77 -3.67
C ARG A 54 12.75 -13.29 -3.34
N VAL A 55 12.00 -12.93 -2.30
CA VAL A 55 11.80 -11.52 -1.94
C VAL A 55 12.49 -11.26 -0.62
N PHE A 56 13.40 -10.30 -0.61
CA PHE A 56 14.14 -9.87 0.56
C PHE A 56 13.73 -8.47 0.97
N ALA A 57 13.91 -8.15 2.25
CA ALA A 57 13.62 -6.82 2.78
C ALA A 57 14.71 -6.33 3.73
N SER A 58 14.88 -5.01 3.80
CA SER A 58 15.74 -4.37 4.80
C SER A 58 14.93 -3.42 5.67
N THR A 59 15.16 -3.45 6.98
CA THR A 59 14.50 -2.58 7.97
C THR A 59 15.52 -2.05 8.98
N ARG A 60 15.08 -1.23 9.94
CA ARG A 60 15.93 -0.66 11.01
C ARG A 60 15.53 -1.12 12.42
N SER A 61 14.65 -2.12 12.52
CA SER A 61 14.25 -2.73 13.79
C SER A 61 13.86 -4.18 13.57
N ASP A 62 14.10 -5.00 14.58
CA ASP A 62 13.83 -6.44 14.53
C ASP A 62 12.33 -6.71 14.42
N ASP A 63 11.47 -5.94 15.10
CA ASP A 63 10.01 -6.01 14.96
C ASP A 63 9.51 -5.79 13.52
N LYS A 64 10.26 -5.01 12.72
CA LYS A 64 9.95 -4.80 11.30
C LYS A 64 10.53 -5.92 10.43
N VAL A 65 11.64 -6.55 10.84
CA VAL A 65 12.17 -7.77 10.20
C VAL A 65 11.12 -8.88 10.30
N HIS A 66 10.62 -9.14 11.51
CA HIS A 66 9.56 -10.13 11.76
C HIS A 66 8.33 -9.86 10.90
N PHE A 67 7.82 -8.63 10.90
CA PHE A 67 6.71 -8.22 10.03
C PHE A 67 6.94 -8.53 8.54
N CYS A 68 8.15 -8.25 8.02
CA CYS A 68 8.45 -8.50 6.60
C CYS A 68 8.43 -9.99 6.26
N VAL A 69 8.93 -10.86 7.14
CA VAL A 69 9.01 -12.31 6.91
C VAL A 69 7.66 -12.96 7.17
N GLU A 70 7.08 -12.72 8.34
CA GLU A 70 5.91 -13.44 8.86
C GLU A 70 4.60 -12.94 8.25
N GLU A 71 4.45 -11.63 8.06
CA GLU A 71 3.19 -11.04 7.59
C GLU A 71 3.22 -10.71 6.09
N GLN A 72 4.32 -10.13 5.59
CA GLN A 72 4.43 -9.78 4.15
C GLN A 72 4.87 -10.97 3.29
N GLY A 73 5.45 -12.02 3.89
CA GLY A 73 5.90 -13.22 3.21
C GLY A 73 7.21 -13.04 2.44
N CYS A 74 8.13 -12.22 2.94
CA CYS A 74 9.49 -12.18 2.43
C CYS A 74 10.19 -13.52 2.68
N THR A 75 11.04 -13.93 1.75
CA THR A 75 11.97 -15.06 1.91
C THR A 75 12.97 -14.81 3.03
N GLY A 76 13.40 -13.56 3.23
CA GLY A 76 14.26 -13.16 4.33
C GLY A 76 14.25 -11.65 4.52
N ALA A 77 14.62 -11.19 5.71
CA ALA A 77 14.78 -9.77 5.97
C ALA A 77 15.93 -9.53 6.96
N VAL A 78 16.52 -8.33 6.89
CA VAL A 78 17.63 -7.93 7.76
C VAL A 78 17.39 -6.58 8.41
N ASN A 79 17.85 -6.45 9.65
CA ASN A 79 17.98 -5.17 10.32
C ASN A 79 19.34 -4.55 9.97
N ILE A 80 19.33 -3.45 9.21
CA ILE A 80 20.56 -2.81 8.69
C ILE A 80 21.29 -1.96 9.74
N THR A 81 20.73 -1.79 10.94
CA THR A 81 21.46 -1.14 12.05
C THR A 81 22.47 -2.10 12.68
N ASN A 82 22.29 -3.39 12.45
CA ASN A 82 23.16 -4.44 12.94
C ASN A 82 24.21 -4.69 11.85
N GLY A 83 25.47 -4.85 12.23
CA GLY A 83 26.56 -5.11 11.29
C GLY A 83 26.31 -6.33 10.39
N ASP A 84 27.06 -6.39 9.29
CA ASP A 84 27.17 -7.51 8.34
C ASP A 84 25.85 -7.87 7.60
N TRP A 85 24.98 -6.88 7.38
CA TRP A 85 23.68 -7.13 6.73
C TRP A 85 23.80 -7.52 5.25
N VAL A 86 24.83 -7.06 4.54
CA VAL A 86 25.12 -7.44 3.15
C VAL A 86 25.42 -8.93 3.05
N ASP A 87 26.35 -9.42 3.88
CA ASP A 87 26.73 -10.82 3.90
C ASP A 87 25.58 -11.72 4.35
N LYS A 88 24.75 -11.26 5.29
CA LYS A 88 23.53 -11.96 5.69
C LYS A 88 22.55 -12.12 4.52
N ILE A 89 22.27 -11.06 3.76
CA ILE A 89 21.37 -11.17 2.59
C ILE A 89 21.96 -12.12 1.55
N LYS A 90 23.27 -12.00 1.24
CA LYS A 90 23.93 -12.92 0.31
C LYS A 90 23.82 -14.37 0.77
N ALA A 91 24.09 -14.64 2.04
CA ALA A 91 23.97 -15.98 2.62
C ALA A 91 22.52 -16.50 2.56
N MET A 92 21.52 -15.66 2.84
CA MET A 92 20.11 -16.02 2.68
C MET A 92 19.73 -16.31 1.23
N ASN A 93 20.48 -15.76 0.26
CA ASN A 93 20.30 -16.04 -1.17
C ASN A 93 21.43 -16.93 -1.75
N ASP A 94 21.91 -17.89 -0.97
CA ASP A 94 22.85 -18.94 -1.39
C ASP A 94 24.16 -18.40 -2.02
N GLY A 95 24.58 -17.20 -1.63
CA GLY A 95 25.77 -16.52 -2.12
C GLY A 95 25.60 -15.80 -3.47
N HIS A 96 24.41 -15.85 -4.09
CA HIS A 96 24.17 -15.30 -5.43
C HIS A 96 24.21 -13.76 -5.51
N GLY A 97 23.88 -13.07 -4.41
CA GLY A 97 23.56 -11.64 -4.45
C GLY A 97 22.12 -11.38 -4.90
N ILE A 98 21.77 -10.12 -5.18
CA ILE A 98 20.40 -9.71 -5.53
C ILE A 98 20.28 -9.27 -6.99
N ASP A 99 19.32 -9.83 -7.73
CA ASP A 99 19.09 -9.49 -9.15
C ASP A 99 18.44 -8.12 -9.35
N LEU A 100 17.59 -7.72 -8.41
CA LEU A 100 16.87 -6.46 -8.49
C LEU A 100 16.74 -5.81 -7.12
N ILE A 101 17.39 -4.66 -6.93
CA ILE A 101 17.33 -3.89 -5.69
C ILE A 101 16.43 -2.66 -5.90
N MET A 102 15.45 -2.48 -5.01
CA MET A 102 14.61 -1.29 -4.92
C MET A 102 15.11 -0.41 -3.78
N ASP A 103 15.75 0.70 -4.14
CA ASP A 103 16.39 1.62 -3.19
C ASP A 103 15.62 2.94 -3.10
N TYR A 104 15.56 3.45 -1.88
CA TYR A 104 14.97 4.74 -1.49
C TYR A 104 15.89 5.50 -0.53
N LEU A 105 16.92 4.83 -0.02
CA LEU A 105 17.84 5.35 0.96
C LEU A 105 18.92 6.14 0.23
N GLY A 106 19.52 5.53 -0.79
CA GLY A 106 20.60 6.10 -1.58
C GLY A 106 21.81 6.48 -0.73
N GLY A 107 22.62 7.40 -1.26
CA GLY A 107 23.79 7.95 -0.57
C GLY A 107 24.72 6.87 0.01
N PRO A 108 24.88 6.78 1.35
CA PRO A 108 25.82 5.87 1.98
C PRO A 108 25.51 4.39 1.77
N TYR A 109 24.30 4.04 1.31
CA TYR A 109 23.92 2.65 1.03
C TYR A 109 24.27 2.20 -0.39
N LEU A 110 24.72 3.10 -1.27
CA LEU A 110 25.00 2.77 -2.67
C LEU A 110 26.11 1.72 -2.79
N GLU A 111 27.21 1.88 -2.06
CA GLU A 111 28.35 0.94 -2.09
C GLU A 111 27.91 -0.47 -1.67
N ALA A 112 27.21 -0.57 -0.52
CA ALA A 112 26.66 -1.83 -0.04
C ALA A 112 25.66 -2.46 -1.04
N ASN A 113 24.86 -1.65 -1.73
CA ASN A 113 23.94 -2.13 -2.76
C ASN A 113 24.68 -2.68 -3.98
N LEU A 114 25.79 -2.05 -4.39
CA LEU A 114 26.63 -2.55 -5.47
C LEU A 114 27.34 -3.85 -5.08
N ASP A 115 27.85 -3.93 -3.85
CA ASP A 115 28.50 -5.15 -3.34
C ASP A 115 27.55 -6.34 -3.27
N MET A 116 26.28 -6.09 -2.97
CA MET A 116 25.23 -7.10 -2.87
C MET A 116 24.62 -7.51 -4.20
N LEU A 117 24.79 -6.70 -5.25
CA LEU A 117 24.17 -6.92 -6.54
C LEU A 117 24.69 -8.21 -7.17
N ALA A 118 23.78 -9.03 -7.71
CA ALA A 118 24.16 -10.18 -8.50
C ALA A 118 24.80 -9.73 -9.83
N MET A 119 25.49 -10.65 -10.49
CA MET A 119 25.93 -10.44 -11.87
C MET A 119 24.71 -10.14 -12.75
N ASP A 120 24.81 -9.14 -13.62
CA ASP A 120 23.70 -8.61 -14.44
C ASP A 120 22.49 -8.08 -13.65
N GLY A 121 22.67 -7.88 -12.34
CA GLY A 121 21.65 -7.31 -11.47
C GLY A 121 21.40 -5.83 -11.75
N ARG A 122 20.26 -5.34 -11.27
CA ARG A 122 19.78 -3.97 -11.49
C ARG A 122 19.44 -3.29 -10.18
N LEU A 123 19.92 -2.06 -10.02
CA LEU A 123 19.56 -1.17 -8.93
C LEU A 123 18.58 -0.11 -9.43
N VAL A 124 17.37 -0.09 -8.87
CA VAL A 124 16.35 0.91 -9.15
C VAL A 124 16.29 1.90 -7.99
N GLN A 125 16.87 3.08 -8.21
CA GLN A 125 16.79 4.19 -7.26
C GLN A 125 15.46 4.93 -7.44
N LEU A 126 14.54 4.77 -6.49
CA LEU A 126 13.19 5.35 -6.53
C LEU A 126 13.10 6.71 -5.86
N GLY A 127 14.01 7.00 -4.94
CA GLY A 127 14.07 8.26 -4.23
C GLY A 127 15.41 8.46 -3.57
N LEU A 128 15.64 9.69 -3.11
CA LEU A 128 16.72 10.03 -2.21
C LEU A 128 16.04 10.60 -0.95
N LEU A 129 16.54 10.23 0.22
CA LEU A 129 16.10 10.87 1.47
C LEU A 129 16.39 12.39 1.47
N GLU A 130 17.40 12.81 0.69
CA GLU A 130 17.80 14.20 0.57
C GLU A 130 17.81 14.66 -0.90
N GLY A 131 17.05 15.71 -1.19
CA GLY A 131 16.96 16.32 -2.52
C GLY A 131 16.06 15.56 -3.50
N SER A 132 15.30 16.30 -4.31
CA SER A 132 14.56 15.73 -5.42
C SER A 132 14.63 16.65 -6.65
N THR A 133 14.79 16.06 -7.83
CA THR A 133 14.44 16.76 -9.07
C THR A 133 13.13 16.15 -9.56
N ARG A 134 12.03 16.90 -9.40
CA ARG A 134 10.74 16.49 -9.96
C ARG A 134 10.83 16.48 -11.47
N ARG A 135 10.70 15.30 -12.08
CA ARG A 135 10.62 15.14 -13.54
C ARG A 135 9.28 14.51 -13.89
N THR A 136 8.47 15.24 -14.65
CA THR A 136 7.20 14.74 -15.17
C THR A 136 7.47 13.68 -16.24
N ARG A 137 6.65 12.62 -16.27
CA ARG A 137 6.66 11.62 -17.34
C ARG A 137 5.68 12.00 -18.44
N SER A 138 5.93 11.57 -19.68
CA SER A 138 5.01 11.82 -20.79
C SER A 138 3.61 11.27 -20.50
N LEU A 139 2.58 11.87 -21.12
CA LEU A 139 1.20 11.40 -21.00
C LEU A 139 1.08 9.92 -21.44
N GLU A 140 1.74 9.55 -22.54
CA GLU A 140 1.79 8.18 -23.04
C GLU A 140 2.32 7.20 -21.98
N TYR A 141 3.39 7.56 -21.29
CA TYR A 141 3.95 6.73 -20.21
C TYR A 141 2.96 6.54 -19.06
N GLN A 142 2.26 7.61 -18.67
CA GLN A 142 1.27 7.57 -17.58
C GLN A 142 0.05 6.71 -17.97
N ILE A 143 -0.43 6.84 -19.21
CA ILE A 143 -1.51 6.01 -19.77
C ILE A 143 -1.11 4.54 -19.74
N LYS A 144 0.08 4.21 -20.26
CA LYS A 144 0.59 2.83 -20.25
C LYS A 144 0.69 2.25 -18.84
N LEU A 145 1.20 3.03 -17.87
CA LEU A 145 1.31 2.59 -16.48
C LEU A 145 -0.07 2.34 -15.85
N ARG A 146 -1.03 3.25 -16.08
CA ARG A 146 -2.42 3.08 -15.63
C ARG A 146 -3.03 1.81 -16.20
N ASP A 147 -2.88 1.58 -17.50
CA ASP A 147 -3.50 0.43 -18.18
C ASP A 147 -2.90 -0.89 -17.67
N LEU A 148 -1.59 -0.94 -17.43
CA LEU A 148 -0.94 -2.08 -16.78
C LEU A 148 -1.49 -2.31 -15.37
N PHE A 149 -1.69 -1.26 -14.59
CA PHE A 149 -2.25 -1.37 -13.23
C PHE A 149 -3.69 -1.88 -13.27
N VAL A 150 -4.56 -1.31 -14.12
CA VAL A 150 -5.96 -1.71 -14.25
C VAL A 150 -6.08 -3.16 -14.74
N LYS A 151 -5.25 -3.57 -15.70
CA LYS A 151 -5.26 -4.94 -16.23
C LYS A 151 -4.82 -5.98 -15.19
N HIS A 152 -3.76 -5.69 -14.43
CA HIS A 152 -3.06 -6.72 -13.66
C HIS A 152 -3.21 -6.63 -12.14
N VAL A 153 -3.31 -5.41 -11.59
CA VAL A 153 -3.30 -5.18 -10.14
C VAL A 153 -4.70 -4.96 -9.59
N LEU A 154 -5.51 -4.15 -10.28
CA LEU A 154 -6.85 -3.79 -9.80
C LEU A 154 -7.76 -5.01 -9.54
N PRO A 155 -7.83 -6.04 -10.40
CA PRO A 155 -8.67 -7.21 -10.13
C PRO A 155 -8.24 -7.96 -8.86
N LYS A 156 -6.95 -7.97 -8.56
CA LYS A 156 -6.38 -8.64 -7.38
C LYS A 156 -6.63 -7.86 -6.09
N LEU A 157 -6.70 -6.53 -6.16
CA LEU A 157 -7.13 -5.69 -5.05
C LEU A 157 -8.61 -5.94 -4.75
N VAL A 158 -9.46 -5.96 -5.78
CA VAL A 158 -10.91 -6.21 -5.64
C VAL A 158 -11.16 -7.61 -5.07
N SER A 159 -10.41 -8.62 -5.52
CA SER A 159 -10.56 -9.99 -5.03
C SER A 159 -9.90 -10.25 -3.67
N GLY A 160 -9.22 -9.25 -3.08
CA GLY A 160 -8.45 -9.42 -1.83
C GLY A 160 -7.17 -10.25 -1.93
N GLN A 161 -6.71 -10.60 -3.15
CA GLN A 161 -5.43 -11.30 -3.36
C GLN A 161 -4.22 -10.40 -3.08
N LEU A 162 -4.37 -9.09 -3.32
CA LEU A 162 -3.45 -8.06 -2.88
C LEU A 162 -4.20 -7.20 -1.86
N THR A 163 -3.54 -6.88 -0.76
CA THR A 163 -4.13 -6.11 0.34
C THR A 163 -3.30 -4.88 0.66
N HIS A 164 -3.91 -3.91 1.33
CA HIS A 164 -3.18 -2.75 1.84
C HIS A 164 -2.64 -3.08 3.24
N ALA A 165 -1.33 -2.93 3.43
CA ALA A 165 -0.74 -2.95 4.77
C ALA A 165 -1.11 -1.65 5.49
N LEU A 166 -2.23 -1.65 6.21
CA LEU A 166 -2.67 -0.57 7.08
C LEU A 166 -2.16 -0.83 8.49
N ASP A 167 -1.59 0.19 9.12
CA ASP A 167 -1.03 0.09 10.46
C ASP A 167 -1.84 0.88 11.47
N LEU A 168 -2.10 2.15 11.14
CA LEU A 168 -2.73 3.09 12.04
C LEU A 168 -3.87 3.81 11.32
N THR A 169 -5.07 3.67 11.85
CA THR A 169 -6.26 4.39 11.41
C THR A 169 -6.65 5.38 12.50
N LEU A 170 -6.63 6.67 12.19
CA LEU A 170 -6.99 7.74 13.11
C LEU A 170 -8.17 8.56 12.55
N PRO A 171 -8.98 9.20 13.41
CA PRO A 171 -9.90 10.23 12.96
C PRO A 171 -9.13 11.40 12.30
N TRP A 172 -9.73 12.08 11.32
CA TRP A 172 -9.14 13.26 10.67
C TRP A 172 -8.72 14.35 11.65
N GLU A 173 -9.45 14.48 12.75
CA GLU A 173 -9.17 15.43 13.83
C GLU A 173 -7.81 15.17 14.50
N ASP A 174 -7.31 13.93 14.42
CA ASP A 174 -6.03 13.49 14.97
C ASP A 174 -4.90 13.43 13.92
N VAL A 175 -5.02 14.14 12.80
CA VAL A 175 -4.00 14.17 11.73
C VAL A 175 -2.60 14.57 12.23
N ALA A 176 -2.51 15.41 13.27
CA ALA A 176 -1.24 15.77 13.89
C ALA A 176 -0.55 14.55 14.53
N LYS A 177 -1.32 13.69 15.23
CA LYS A 177 -0.80 12.43 15.79
C LYS A 177 -0.42 11.45 14.70
N ALA A 178 -1.17 11.43 13.59
CA ALA A 178 -0.83 10.63 12.42
C ALA A 178 0.54 11.04 11.84
N HIS A 179 0.83 12.34 11.78
CA HIS A 179 2.13 12.86 11.37
C HIS A 179 3.23 12.52 12.38
N GLU A 180 3.00 12.69 13.68
CA GLU A 180 3.96 12.32 14.73
C GLU A 180 4.34 10.83 14.67
N ALA A 181 3.36 9.95 14.49
CA ALA A 181 3.59 8.51 14.32
C ALA A 181 4.43 8.20 13.06
N MET A 182 4.25 8.98 11.98
CA MET A 182 5.05 8.85 10.76
C MET A 182 6.48 9.37 10.95
N GLU A 183 6.65 10.52 11.63
CA GLU A 183 7.95 11.13 11.91
C GLU A 183 8.83 10.27 12.82
N THR A 184 8.23 9.61 13.81
CA THR A 184 8.94 8.68 14.71
C THR A 184 9.33 7.36 14.06
N ASN A 185 8.93 7.11 12.80
CA ASN A 185 9.15 5.85 12.08
C ASN A 185 8.68 4.62 12.86
N ALA A 186 7.66 4.77 13.72
CA ALA A 186 7.09 3.68 14.49
C ALA A 186 6.23 2.75 13.63
N THR A 187 5.70 3.26 12.53
CA THR A 187 4.64 2.60 11.76
C THR A 187 5.14 1.51 10.79
N LYS A 188 4.27 0.53 10.51
CA LYS A 188 4.47 -0.60 9.58
C LYS A 188 3.43 -0.59 8.46
N GLY A 189 3.66 0.21 7.44
CA GLY A 189 2.78 0.32 6.28
C GLY A 189 2.20 1.71 6.16
N LYS A 190 0.88 1.79 5.95
CA LYS A 190 0.18 3.05 5.68
C LYS A 190 -0.56 3.53 6.93
N VAL A 191 -0.38 4.82 7.21
CA VAL A 191 -1.22 5.58 8.14
C VAL A 191 -2.43 6.12 7.37
N TRP A 192 -3.61 5.92 7.92
CA TRP A 192 -4.90 6.30 7.36
C TRP A 192 -5.62 7.27 8.29
N THR A 193 -6.25 8.28 7.70
CA THR A 193 -7.11 9.22 8.43
C THR A 193 -8.52 9.16 7.90
N GLU A 194 -9.48 8.87 8.77
CA GLU A 194 -10.90 8.82 8.42
C GLU A 194 -11.51 10.21 8.41
N LEU A 195 -11.95 10.65 7.23
CA LEU A 195 -12.74 11.87 7.11
C LEU A 195 -14.13 11.65 7.71
N PRO A 196 -14.72 12.66 8.38
CA PRO A 196 -16.09 12.58 8.83
C PRO A 196 -17.00 12.38 7.60
N THR A 197 -17.83 11.34 7.63
CA THR A 197 -18.86 11.13 6.60
C THR A 197 -19.87 12.29 6.58
N THR A 198 -20.61 12.47 5.49
CA THR A 198 -21.61 13.55 5.30
C THR A 198 -22.58 13.71 6.48
N LYS A 199 -22.96 12.62 7.15
CA LYS A 199 -23.77 12.68 8.39
C LYS A 199 -23.05 13.38 9.56
N ARG A 200 -21.74 13.15 9.74
CA ARG A 200 -20.93 13.87 10.74
C ARG A 200 -20.55 15.27 10.29
N LEU A 201 -20.34 15.51 8.99
CA LEU A 201 -20.09 16.85 8.45
C LEU A 201 -21.29 17.77 8.66
N ALA A 202 -22.52 17.32 8.41
CA ALA A 202 -23.72 18.11 8.70
C ALA A 202 -23.85 18.44 10.20
N THR A 203 -23.46 17.50 11.08
CA THR A 203 -23.48 17.72 12.53
C THR A 203 -22.37 18.67 12.99
N LEU A 204 -21.17 18.60 12.39
CA LEU A 204 -20.03 19.46 12.69
C LEU A 204 -20.19 20.88 12.14
N VAL A 205 -20.72 21.03 10.91
CA VAL A 205 -21.05 22.32 10.30
C VAL A 205 -22.24 22.94 11.04
N GLY A 206 -23.28 22.16 11.36
CA GLY A 206 -24.41 22.63 12.17
C GLY A 206 -24.00 23.02 13.58
N ALA A 207 -23.04 22.33 14.21
CA ALA A 207 -22.49 22.74 15.50
C ALA A 207 -21.70 24.05 15.43
N HIS A 208 -21.01 24.32 14.31
CA HIS A 208 -20.28 25.56 14.09
C HIS A 208 -21.22 26.75 13.82
N GLU A 209 -22.30 26.55 13.04
CA GLU A 209 -23.32 27.59 12.79
C GLU A 209 -24.17 27.89 14.04
N VAL A 210 -24.44 26.88 14.89
CA VAL A 210 -25.15 27.07 16.16
C VAL A 210 -24.28 27.79 17.20
N ALA A 211 -22.95 27.65 17.13
CA ALA A 211 -22.03 28.36 18.03
C ALA A 211 -21.95 29.87 17.71
N ASP A 212 -22.12 30.27 16.45
CA ASP A 212 -22.03 31.68 16.02
C ASP A 212 -23.38 32.43 16.04
N GLY A 213 -24.51 31.77 16.31
CA GLY A 213 -25.83 32.36 16.06
C GLY A 213 -27.00 31.93 16.94
N ALA A 214 -26.79 31.56 18.21
CA ALA A 214 -27.90 31.13 19.06
C ALA A 214 -28.77 32.30 19.59
N SER A 215 -29.78 32.69 18.80
CA SER A 215 -30.96 33.42 19.27
C SER A 215 -32.25 32.82 18.66
N SER A 216 -33.02 32.13 19.52
CA SER A 216 -34.42 31.66 19.38
C SER A 216 -34.66 30.17 19.05
N LYS A 217 -35.72 29.63 19.68
CA LYS A 217 -36.19 28.24 19.60
C LYS A 217 -36.77 27.86 18.22
N ASP A 218 -37.20 28.84 17.43
CA ASP A 218 -37.92 28.58 16.18
C ASP A 218 -37.01 28.08 15.07
N GLN A 219 -35.73 28.48 15.07
CA GLN A 219 -34.73 27.99 14.10
C GLN A 219 -34.37 26.51 14.30
N ARG A 220 -34.49 25.99 15.54
CA ARG A 220 -34.23 24.57 15.84
C ARG A 220 -35.32 23.64 15.29
N ASN A 221 -36.57 24.11 15.24
CA ASN A 221 -37.68 23.33 14.70
C ASN A 221 -37.62 23.28 13.17
N ALA A 222 -37.26 24.39 12.51
CA ALA A 222 -37.08 24.44 11.06
C ALA A 222 -35.96 23.50 10.56
N ALA A 223 -34.81 23.47 11.25
CA ALA A 223 -33.72 22.56 10.90
C ALA A 223 -34.10 21.06 11.04
N SER A 224 -34.93 20.73 12.03
CA SER A 224 -35.43 19.37 12.26
C SER A 224 -36.41 18.89 11.16
N GLU A 225 -37.19 19.80 10.59
CA GLU A 225 -38.10 19.49 9.48
C GLU A 225 -37.36 19.31 8.15
N THR A 226 -36.33 20.14 7.88
CA THR A 226 -35.47 20.00 6.69
C THR A 226 -34.68 18.68 6.70
N LEU A 227 -34.22 18.23 7.87
CA LEU A 227 -33.53 16.94 8.04
C LEU A 227 -34.45 15.74 7.72
N LYS A 228 -35.73 15.80 8.10
CA LYS A 228 -36.71 14.75 7.79
C LYS A 228 -37.07 14.69 6.32
N GLN A 229 -37.06 15.83 5.62
CA GLN A 229 -37.33 15.88 4.18
C GLN A 229 -36.17 15.26 3.38
N ALA A 230 -34.92 15.53 3.78
CA ALA A 230 -33.74 14.92 3.16
C ALA A 230 -33.67 13.39 3.38
N GLU A 231 -34.14 12.89 4.54
CA GLU A 231 -34.28 11.45 4.79
C GLU A 231 -35.29 10.77 3.85
N HIS A 232 -36.34 11.48 3.41
CA HIS A 232 -37.34 10.93 2.49
C HIS A 232 -36.82 10.86 1.04
N ASP A 233 -36.00 11.82 0.62
CA ASP A 233 -35.50 11.92 -0.75
C ASP A 233 -34.37 10.90 -1.02
N GLU A 234 -33.47 10.63 -0.06
CA GLU A 234 -32.41 9.60 -0.21
C GLU A 234 -32.95 8.15 -0.27
N LEU A 235 -34.16 7.90 0.26
CA LEU A 235 -34.81 6.59 0.20
C LEU A 235 -35.49 6.32 -1.16
N THR A 236 -35.64 7.33 -2.01
CA THR A 236 -36.37 7.22 -3.28
C THR A 236 -35.46 7.26 -4.52
N ASP A 237 -34.22 7.73 -4.40
CA ASP A 237 -33.25 7.76 -5.50
C ASP A 237 -32.30 6.52 -5.48
N GLY A 238 -32.92 5.34 -5.54
CA GLY A 238 -32.22 4.09 -5.83
C GLY A 238 -32.01 3.98 -7.34
N ALA A 239 -30.89 4.50 -7.83
CA ALA A 239 -30.49 4.35 -9.24
C ALA A 239 -30.35 2.87 -9.62
N ASP A 240 -31.24 2.47 -10.52
CA ASP A 240 -31.33 1.20 -11.23
C ASP A 240 -30.01 0.86 -11.95
N TYR A 241 -29.29 -0.14 -11.44
CA TYR A 241 -28.30 -0.89 -12.20
C TYR A 241 -28.78 -2.35 -12.27
N GLY A 242 -28.90 -2.83 -13.50
CA GLY A 242 -29.62 -4.04 -13.88
C GLY A 242 -29.27 -5.33 -13.14
N GLU A 243 -30.25 -6.23 -13.21
CA GLU A 243 -30.40 -7.52 -12.54
C GLU A 243 -29.16 -8.43 -12.54
N GLY A 244 -28.80 -8.96 -11.36
CA GLY A 244 -27.87 -10.07 -11.20
C GLY A 244 -27.31 -10.22 -9.78
N GLU A 245 -28.03 -10.97 -8.94
CA GLU A 245 -27.66 -11.46 -7.59
C GLU A 245 -27.53 -10.41 -6.45
N LYS A 246 -28.58 -10.39 -5.60
CA LYS A 246 -28.66 -9.59 -4.38
C LYS A 246 -27.64 -10.09 -3.34
N CYS A 247 -26.56 -9.36 -3.13
CA CYS A 247 -25.70 -9.55 -1.97
C CYS A 247 -26.34 -8.86 -0.74
N HIS A 248 -26.87 -9.66 0.20
CA HIS A 248 -27.40 -9.17 1.48
C HIS A 248 -26.22 -8.78 2.39
N VAL A 249 -25.95 -7.49 2.52
CA VAL A 249 -25.02 -6.98 3.55
C VAL A 249 -25.79 -6.89 4.87
N GLY A 250 -25.81 -7.99 5.62
CA GLY A 250 -26.25 -8.02 7.01
C GLY A 250 -25.21 -7.33 7.90
N ARG A 251 -25.67 -6.43 8.77
CA ARG A 251 -24.88 -5.91 9.90
C ARG A 251 -24.47 -7.09 10.79
N VAL A 252 -23.18 -7.29 11.00
CA VAL A 252 -22.68 -8.20 12.04
C VAL A 252 -21.60 -7.45 12.83
N GLY A 253 -21.84 -7.33 14.14
CA GLY A 253 -20.92 -6.74 15.10
C GLY A 253 -19.72 -7.64 15.38
N ASN A 254 -18.75 -7.07 16.09
CA ASN A 254 -17.51 -7.70 16.55
C ASN A 254 -17.70 -9.16 16.98
N ASP A 255 -17.20 -10.10 16.19
CA ASP A 255 -16.37 -11.22 16.63
C ASP A 255 -15.85 -12.01 15.42
N VAL A 256 -14.63 -12.50 15.56
CA VAL A 256 -13.84 -13.20 14.55
C VAL A 256 -14.53 -14.51 14.14
N ALA A 257 -14.74 -14.73 12.83
CA ALA A 257 -15.09 -16.06 12.33
C ALA A 257 -14.43 -16.36 10.98
N SER A 258 -13.67 -17.45 10.99
CA SER A 258 -13.11 -18.16 9.85
C SER A 258 -14.19 -18.61 8.86
N VAL A 259 -13.94 -18.43 7.57
CA VAL A 259 -14.78 -18.98 6.50
C VAL A 259 -14.17 -20.29 6.01
N GLN A 260 -14.80 -21.41 6.36
CA GLN A 260 -14.63 -22.70 5.66
C GLN A 260 -15.50 -22.69 4.40
N LEU A 261 -14.88 -22.94 3.25
CA LEU A 261 -15.56 -23.09 1.97
C LEU A 261 -16.15 -24.50 1.84
N ARG A 262 -17.38 -24.58 1.34
CA ARG A 262 -17.89 -25.74 0.59
C ARG A 262 -17.80 -25.44 -0.90
#